data_AF-A0A248VX66-F1
#
_entry.id   AF-A0A248VX66-F1
#
_cell.length_a   1.000
_cell.length_b   1.000
_cell.length_c   1.000
_cell.angle_alpha   90.00
_cell.angle_beta   90.00
_cell.angle_gamma   90.00
#
_symmetry.space_group_name_H-M   'P 1'
#
loop_
_entity.id
_entity.type
_entity.pdbx_description
1 polymer ?
#
loop_
_entity_poly.entity_id
_entity_poly.type
_entity_poly.pdbx_seq_one_letter_code
_entity_poly.pdbx_strand_id
1 'polypeptide(L)'
;MGSYIDIDSHDGQRFRAYHATPAQGSAPGIVLLQEIFGINGYMREMADRFAEEGYVVLVPDLFWRMKPAVELGYGEADFREALGYNERLDIDLAVSDIGSTLKALRALPMLAGKVGAIGYCLGGKLAMLAAARLDPDCAVSYYGVGLDAYVDEVPSIGCPMLFHFAGEDAHCSPDARETMLAAFAERPHLDAHVYPGCEHAFATPGRPHFDKPAATMAYSRTVALLRRTLGPIHDLNALWERHCYYEFATRDVDAILPTMVAQPYVNHVPTMTGGVGHDELKRFYRYHFVNSNPEDTRLIPISRTIGADRIVDEFVFCATHDREIDWLLPGLAPTGKYFEVPMLAVVCFRGDKLYNEHIYWDQASVLVQIGVLDPTGLPVSGIQSAKKLIDESLPTNTLMSNWSSSENKPV
;
A
#
# COMPACT_ATOMS: atom_id res chain seq x y z
N MET A 1 -0.26 1.27 20.06
CA MET A 1 -1.38 0.40 20.44
C MET A 1 -2.51 1.28 20.93
N GLY A 2 -3.71 1.07 20.42
CA GLY A 2 -4.88 1.89 20.69
C GLY A 2 -5.53 1.63 22.06
N SER A 3 -6.61 2.36 22.32
CA SER A 3 -7.41 2.29 23.54
C SER A 3 -8.90 2.16 23.19
N TYR A 4 -9.77 1.90 24.16
CA TYR A 4 -11.22 1.97 23.91
C TYR A 4 -11.79 3.26 24.51
N ILE A 5 -12.70 3.88 23.77
CA ILE A 5 -13.50 5.01 24.23
C ILE A 5 -14.99 4.66 24.17
N ASP A 6 -15.79 5.34 24.97
CA ASP A 6 -17.25 5.25 24.91
C ASP A 6 -17.81 6.29 23.93
N ILE A 7 -18.83 5.91 23.18
CA ILE A 7 -19.59 6.75 22.26
C ILE A 7 -21.04 6.78 22.72
N ASP A 8 -21.61 7.98 22.82
CA ASP A 8 -23.03 8.17 23.08
C ASP A 8 -23.82 7.91 21.80
N SER A 9 -24.69 6.90 21.85
CA SER A 9 -25.62 6.56 20.78
C SER A 9 -26.77 7.59 20.70
N HIS A 10 -27.37 7.72 19.52
CA HIS A 10 -28.51 8.60 19.26
C HIS A 10 -29.73 8.35 20.17
N ASP A 11 -29.88 7.15 20.72
CA ASP A 11 -30.96 6.73 21.62
C ASP A 11 -30.62 6.89 23.12
N GLY A 12 -29.50 7.54 23.45
CA GLY A 12 -29.06 7.82 24.83
C GLY A 12 -28.34 6.67 25.53
N GLN A 13 -28.14 5.54 24.85
CA GLN A 13 -27.26 4.45 25.30
C GLN A 13 -25.80 4.73 24.93
N ARG A 14 -24.87 3.83 25.30
CA ARG A 14 -23.44 3.97 25.00
C ARG A 14 -22.86 2.67 24.47
N PHE A 15 -21.98 2.78 23.50
CA PHE A 15 -21.20 1.66 22.96
C PHE A 15 -19.72 2.04 22.88
N ARG A 16 -18.85 1.03 22.73
CA ARG A 16 -17.40 1.28 22.71
C ARG A 16 -16.89 1.39 21.28
N ALA A 17 -15.82 2.15 21.09
CA ALA A 17 -15.01 2.10 19.89
C ALA A 17 -13.54 1.90 20.24
N TYR A 18 -12.85 1.10 19.43
CA TYR A 18 -11.39 1.08 19.46
C TYR A 18 -10.86 2.37 18.84
N HIS A 19 -9.93 3.02 19.52
CA HIS A 19 -9.38 4.32 19.20
C HIS A 19 -7.87 4.20 19.00
N ALA A 20 -7.43 4.38 17.75
CA ALA A 20 -6.03 4.45 17.38
C ALA A 20 -5.66 5.89 17.00
N THR A 21 -4.52 6.37 17.50
CA THR A 21 -4.06 7.75 17.29
C THR A 21 -2.71 7.74 16.58
N PRO A 22 -2.46 8.68 15.66
CA PRO A 22 -1.15 8.83 15.04
C PRO A 22 -0.13 9.30 16.09
N ALA A 23 1.16 9.11 15.79
CA ALA A 23 2.22 9.47 16.72
C ALA A 23 2.34 10.99 16.98
N GLN A 24 1.83 11.83 16.07
CA GLN A 24 2.00 13.28 16.11
C GLN A 24 0.66 14.00 15.96
N GLY A 25 0.48 15.03 16.79
CA GLY A 25 -0.37 16.19 16.52
C GLY A 25 -1.87 15.93 16.36
N SER A 26 -2.52 16.93 15.75
CA SER A 26 -3.90 16.83 15.29
C SER A 26 -3.95 16.32 13.86
N ALA A 27 -4.90 15.46 13.55
CA ALA A 27 -4.95 14.71 12.30
C ALA A 27 -6.39 14.53 11.78
N PRO A 28 -6.58 14.29 10.47
CA PRO A 28 -7.88 13.90 9.93
C PRO A 28 -8.32 12.54 10.49
N GLY A 29 -9.61 12.24 10.34
CA GLY A 29 -10.25 11.12 11.01
C GLY A 29 -10.74 10.02 10.07
N ILE A 30 -10.77 8.79 10.56
CA ILE A 30 -11.40 7.65 9.89
C ILE A 30 -12.34 6.94 10.86
N VAL A 31 -13.56 6.67 10.42
CA VAL A 31 -14.41 5.64 11.02
C VAL A 31 -14.19 4.34 10.25
N LEU A 32 -13.63 3.33 10.90
CA LEU A 32 -13.31 2.05 10.31
C LEU A 32 -14.36 1.01 10.74
N LEU A 33 -15.08 0.45 9.76
CA LEU A 33 -16.27 -0.38 9.97
C LEU A 33 -15.92 -1.86 9.88
N GLN A 34 -16.32 -2.59 10.91
CA GLN A 34 -16.02 -4.02 11.10
C GLN A 34 -16.61 -4.94 10.03
N GLU A 35 -15.96 -6.08 9.85
CA GLU A 35 -16.57 -7.27 9.24
C GLU A 35 -17.62 -7.88 10.21
N ILE A 36 -18.12 -9.08 9.87
CA ILE A 36 -19.08 -9.83 10.71
C ILE A 36 -18.46 -10.43 11.99
N PHE A 37 -17.17 -10.17 12.27
CA PHE A 37 -16.42 -10.79 13.37
C PHE A 37 -16.24 -9.86 14.59
N GLY A 38 -16.88 -8.69 14.57
CA GLY A 38 -16.69 -7.68 15.61
C GLY A 38 -15.36 -6.93 15.49
N ILE A 39 -14.91 -6.31 16.58
CA ILE A 39 -13.62 -5.60 16.65
C ILE A 39 -12.51 -6.61 16.97
N ASN A 40 -12.23 -7.51 16.03
CA ASN A 40 -11.20 -8.53 16.21
C ASN A 40 -9.78 -7.99 15.95
N GLY A 41 -8.79 -8.89 16.03
CA GLY A 41 -7.38 -8.54 15.81
C GLY A 41 -7.11 -7.82 14.49
N TYR A 42 -7.74 -8.24 13.39
CA TYR A 42 -7.56 -7.60 12.08
C TYR A 42 -8.08 -6.17 12.06
N MET A 43 -9.27 -5.91 12.64
CA MET A 43 -9.82 -4.55 12.69
C MET A 43 -8.94 -3.61 13.51
N ARG A 44 -8.34 -4.08 14.60
CA ARG A 44 -7.39 -3.29 15.41
C ARG A 44 -6.08 -3.05 14.66
N GLU A 45 -5.54 -4.07 13.98
CA GLU A 45 -4.34 -3.93 13.16
C GLU A 45 -4.54 -2.91 12.04
N MET A 46 -5.69 -2.94 11.35
CA MET A 46 -6.01 -1.96 10.32
C MET A 46 -6.18 -0.55 10.89
N ALA A 47 -6.79 -0.40 12.06
CA ALA A 47 -6.90 0.89 12.75
C ALA A 47 -5.51 1.45 13.11
N ASP A 48 -4.65 0.61 13.70
CA ASP A 48 -3.28 0.99 14.02
C ASP A 48 -2.47 1.33 12.76
N ARG A 49 -2.67 0.60 11.67
CA ARG A 49 -2.03 0.88 10.37
C ARG A 49 -2.49 2.20 9.77
N PHE A 50 -3.78 2.55 9.83
CA PHE A 50 -4.24 3.88 9.41
C PHE A 50 -3.74 4.98 10.37
N ALA A 51 -3.53 4.68 11.65
CA ALA A 51 -2.86 5.62 12.54
C ALA A 51 -1.38 5.85 12.16
N GLU A 52 -0.66 4.82 11.69
CA GLU A 52 0.68 4.97 11.09
C GLU A 52 0.68 5.85 9.83
N GLU A 53 -0.41 5.84 9.06
CA GLU A 53 -0.61 6.74 7.90
C GLU A 53 -0.96 8.19 8.30
N GLY A 54 -1.13 8.49 9.59
CA GLY A 54 -1.39 9.84 10.09
C GLY A 54 -2.87 10.16 10.34
N TYR A 55 -3.73 9.17 10.61
CA TYR A 55 -5.17 9.38 10.87
C TYR A 55 -5.56 9.05 12.31
N VAL A 56 -6.53 9.78 12.87
CA VAL A 56 -7.25 9.37 14.09
C VAL A 56 -8.34 8.38 13.70
N VAL A 57 -8.31 7.17 14.25
CA VAL A 57 -9.21 6.09 13.81
C VAL A 57 -10.12 5.64 14.93
N LEU A 58 -11.43 5.58 14.67
CA LEU A 58 -12.41 4.90 15.52
C LEU A 58 -12.99 3.67 14.81
N VAL A 59 -12.97 2.53 15.50
CA VAL A 59 -13.68 1.30 15.11
C VAL A 59 -14.86 1.10 16.04
N PRO A 60 -16.09 1.47 15.65
CA PRO A 60 -17.25 1.30 16.52
C PRO A 60 -17.62 -0.18 16.67
N ASP A 61 -18.02 -0.58 17.88
CA ASP A 61 -18.63 -1.88 18.14
C ASP A 61 -20.05 -1.83 17.59
N LEU A 62 -20.30 -2.40 16.41
CA LEU A 62 -21.60 -2.34 15.75
C LEU A 62 -22.56 -3.46 16.19
N PHE A 63 -22.07 -4.45 16.93
CA PHE A 63 -22.88 -5.54 17.47
C PHE A 63 -23.31 -5.34 18.91
N TRP A 64 -22.94 -4.22 19.52
CA TRP A 64 -23.15 -3.92 20.93
C TRP A 64 -24.60 -4.10 21.42
N ARG A 65 -25.59 -3.85 20.56
CA ARG A 65 -27.03 -4.02 20.87
C ARG A 65 -27.42 -5.49 21.05
N MET A 66 -26.73 -6.41 20.37
CA MET A 66 -26.92 -7.86 20.51
C MET A 66 -26.01 -8.44 21.58
N LYS A 67 -24.71 -8.11 21.51
CA LYS A 67 -23.68 -8.50 22.47
C LYS A 67 -22.56 -7.47 22.42
N PRO A 68 -22.29 -6.73 23.50
CA PRO A 68 -21.12 -5.86 23.59
C PRO A 68 -19.82 -6.64 23.42
N ALA A 69 -18.85 -5.99 22.78
CA ALA A 69 -17.48 -6.48 22.65
C ALA A 69 -17.36 -7.82 21.93
N VAL A 70 -18.15 -8.04 20.88
CA VAL A 70 -17.94 -9.21 20.00
C VAL A 70 -16.55 -9.13 19.40
N GLU A 71 -15.80 -10.21 19.57
CA GLU A 71 -14.50 -10.44 18.95
C GLU A 71 -14.41 -11.93 18.63
N LEU A 72 -14.44 -12.24 17.34
CA LEU A 72 -14.46 -13.60 16.82
C LEU A 72 -13.21 -13.86 15.97
N GLY A 73 -12.73 -15.10 15.99
CA GLY A 73 -11.72 -15.60 15.07
C GLY A 73 -12.32 -16.01 13.74
N TYR A 74 -11.55 -16.79 12.96
CA TYR A 74 -11.95 -17.27 11.63
C TYR A 74 -12.23 -18.78 11.59
N GLY A 75 -12.38 -19.42 12.75
CA GLY A 75 -12.77 -20.83 12.85
C GLY A 75 -14.22 -21.05 12.46
N GLU A 76 -14.60 -22.31 12.18
CA GLU A 76 -15.96 -22.65 11.73
C GLU A 76 -17.05 -22.27 12.76
N ALA A 77 -16.78 -22.45 14.05
CA ALA A 77 -17.71 -22.08 15.11
C ALA A 77 -17.92 -20.56 15.19
N ASP A 78 -16.82 -19.81 15.13
CA ASP A 78 -16.83 -18.35 15.10
C ASP A 78 -17.56 -17.82 13.86
N PHE A 79 -17.34 -18.46 12.70
CA PHE A 79 -18.04 -18.11 11.47
C PHE A 79 -19.56 -18.30 11.59
N ARG A 80 -20.00 -19.41 12.19
CA ARG A 80 -21.43 -19.66 12.45
C ARG A 80 -22.02 -18.62 13.41
N GLU A 81 -21.30 -18.24 14.47
CA GLU A 81 -21.74 -17.17 15.38
C GLU A 81 -21.81 -15.82 14.67
N ALA A 82 -20.79 -15.50 13.85
CA ALA A 82 -20.69 -14.27 13.05
C ALA A 82 -21.86 -14.11 12.07
N LEU A 83 -22.25 -15.19 11.37
CA LEU A 83 -23.44 -15.20 10.52
C LEU A 83 -24.71 -14.85 11.30
N GLY A 84 -24.87 -15.41 12.50
CA GLY A 84 -26.01 -15.12 13.36
C GLY A 84 -26.07 -13.65 13.83
N TYR A 85 -24.93 -12.97 14.01
CA TYR A 85 -24.93 -11.51 14.24
C TYR A 85 -25.30 -10.76 12.98
N ASN A 86 -24.73 -11.12 11.83
CA ASN A 86 -25.00 -10.46 10.56
C ASN A 86 -26.46 -10.54 10.13
N GLU A 87 -27.12 -11.70 10.30
CA GLU A 87 -28.53 -11.91 9.96
C GLU A 87 -29.50 -11.08 10.82
N ARG A 88 -29.14 -10.81 12.08
CA ARG A 88 -29.97 -10.06 13.03
C ARG A 88 -29.64 -8.57 13.10
N LEU A 89 -28.57 -8.14 12.43
CA LEU A 89 -28.15 -6.75 12.47
C LEU A 89 -29.20 -5.86 11.79
N ASP A 90 -29.70 -4.89 12.54
CA ASP A 90 -30.49 -3.80 11.98
C ASP A 90 -29.54 -2.80 11.30
N ILE A 91 -29.64 -2.73 9.98
CA ILE A 91 -28.76 -1.90 9.14
C ILE A 91 -28.96 -0.41 9.40
N ASP A 92 -30.20 0.04 9.65
CA ASP A 92 -30.50 1.46 9.84
C ASP A 92 -30.02 1.94 11.21
N LEU A 93 -30.16 1.09 12.24
CA LEU A 93 -29.55 1.35 13.56
C LEU A 93 -28.03 1.35 13.48
N ALA A 94 -27.42 0.40 12.73
CA ALA A 94 -25.97 0.39 12.54
C ALA A 94 -25.46 1.67 11.86
N VAL A 95 -26.16 2.16 10.82
CA VAL A 95 -25.84 3.47 10.20
C VAL A 95 -26.02 4.62 11.19
N SER A 96 -27.04 4.59 12.03
CA SER A 96 -27.23 5.62 13.07
C SER A 96 -26.09 5.62 14.12
N ASP A 97 -25.58 4.45 14.48
CA ASP A 97 -24.42 4.30 15.37
C ASP A 97 -23.12 4.79 14.67
N ILE A 98 -22.99 4.62 13.35
CA ILE A 98 -21.91 5.23 12.56
C ILE A 98 -22.00 6.76 12.57
N GLY A 99 -23.21 7.33 12.45
CA GLY A 99 -23.42 8.78 12.57
C GLY A 99 -23.00 9.32 13.94
N SER A 100 -23.33 8.58 15.00
CA SER A 100 -22.89 8.89 16.37
C SER A 100 -21.36 8.81 16.50
N THR A 101 -20.73 7.85 15.82
CA THR A 101 -19.28 7.68 15.78
C THR A 101 -18.58 8.80 15.02
N LEU A 102 -19.10 9.21 13.86
CA LEU A 102 -18.59 10.37 13.10
C LEU A 102 -18.67 11.65 13.93
N LYS A 103 -19.77 11.85 14.67
CA LYS A 103 -19.92 12.98 15.59
C LYS A 103 -18.90 12.92 16.73
N ALA A 104 -18.71 11.76 17.35
CA ALA A 104 -17.73 11.57 18.42
C ALA A 104 -16.30 11.82 17.93
N LEU A 105 -15.94 11.27 16.75
CA LEU A 105 -14.65 11.52 16.09
C LEU A 105 -14.43 13.02 15.84
N ARG A 106 -15.45 13.72 15.33
CA ARG A 106 -15.44 15.18 15.12
C ARG A 106 -15.23 16.00 16.39
N ALA A 107 -15.57 15.46 17.55
CA ALA A 107 -15.43 16.11 18.84
C ALA A 107 -14.10 15.82 19.55
N LEU A 108 -13.27 14.90 19.05
CA LEU A 108 -11.99 14.58 19.67
C LEU A 108 -11.02 15.76 19.58
N PRO A 109 -10.30 16.12 20.66
CA PRO A 109 -9.34 17.24 20.65
C PRO A 109 -8.20 17.09 19.64
N MET A 110 -7.81 15.85 19.31
CA MET A 110 -6.79 15.58 18.31
C MET A 110 -7.33 15.51 16.87
N LEU A 111 -8.64 15.62 16.66
CA LEU A 111 -9.14 15.69 15.29
C LEU A 111 -8.88 17.09 14.71
N ALA A 112 -8.23 17.14 13.56
CA ALA A 112 -8.16 18.33 12.72
C ALA A 112 -8.55 17.98 11.27
N GLY A 113 -9.49 18.74 10.72
CA GLY A 113 -9.90 18.61 9.33
C GLY A 113 -11.03 17.62 9.12
N LYS A 114 -10.91 16.81 8.08
CA LYS A 114 -11.99 16.02 7.48
C LYS A 114 -12.06 14.61 8.05
N VAL A 115 -13.19 13.94 7.85
CA VAL A 115 -13.40 12.55 8.29
C VAL A 115 -13.90 11.65 7.16
N GLY A 116 -13.29 10.47 7.03
CA GLY A 116 -13.73 9.43 6.08
C GLY A 116 -14.35 8.22 6.77
N ALA A 117 -14.98 7.36 5.97
CA ALA A 117 -15.45 6.04 6.40
C ALA A 117 -14.81 4.93 5.55
N ILE A 118 -14.32 3.87 6.17
CA ILE A 118 -13.76 2.71 5.46
C ILE A 118 -14.42 1.48 6.04
N GLY A 119 -14.77 0.49 5.22
CA GLY A 119 -15.28 -0.76 5.76
C GLY A 119 -15.02 -1.98 4.91
N TYR A 120 -15.04 -3.14 5.57
CA TYR A 120 -14.73 -4.44 5.01
C TYR A 120 -15.94 -5.38 5.12
N CYS A 121 -16.29 -6.09 4.05
CA CYS A 121 -17.44 -7.02 4.02
C CYS A 121 -18.75 -6.30 4.42
N LEU A 122 -19.34 -6.65 5.56
CA LEU A 122 -20.46 -5.91 6.19
C LEU A 122 -20.15 -4.41 6.28
N GLY A 123 -18.96 -4.06 6.78
CA GLY A 123 -18.50 -2.69 6.85
C GLY A 123 -18.44 -2.01 5.48
N GLY A 124 -18.18 -2.73 4.39
CA GLY A 124 -18.17 -2.18 3.03
C GLY A 124 -19.56 -1.75 2.57
N LYS A 125 -20.60 -2.51 2.93
CA LYS A 125 -22.01 -2.08 2.78
C LYS A 125 -22.30 -0.85 3.62
N LEU A 126 -21.94 -0.90 4.89
CA LEU A 126 -22.20 0.20 5.82
C LEU A 126 -21.45 1.48 5.45
N ALA A 127 -20.26 1.39 4.83
CA ALA A 127 -19.53 2.53 4.31
C ALA A 127 -20.27 3.19 3.14
N MET A 128 -20.88 2.41 2.24
CA MET A 128 -21.72 2.94 1.16
C MET A 128 -22.96 3.65 1.69
N LEU A 129 -23.64 3.04 2.66
CA LEU A 129 -24.82 3.64 3.27
C LEU A 129 -24.47 4.88 4.10
N ALA A 130 -23.34 4.87 4.81
CA ALA A 130 -22.83 6.06 5.47
C ALA A 130 -22.53 7.18 4.46
N ALA A 131 -21.94 6.85 3.30
CA ALA A 131 -21.69 7.79 2.23
C ALA A 131 -22.99 8.43 1.68
N ALA A 132 -24.04 7.62 1.51
CA ALA A 132 -25.33 8.08 1.00
C ALA A 132 -26.16 8.87 2.03
N ARG A 133 -26.05 8.53 3.32
CA ARG A 133 -26.99 9.01 4.36
C ARG A 133 -26.38 9.96 5.39
N LEU A 134 -25.05 9.95 5.56
CA LEU A 134 -24.36 10.69 6.62
C LEU A 134 -23.28 11.66 6.11
N ASP A 135 -22.99 11.63 4.81
CA ASP A 135 -22.07 12.55 4.11
C ASP A 135 -20.69 12.72 4.80
N PRO A 136 -19.91 11.63 4.98
CA PRO A 136 -18.48 11.74 5.30
C PRO A 136 -17.73 12.41 4.14
N ASP A 137 -16.52 12.93 4.39
CA ASP A 137 -15.74 13.60 3.35
C ASP A 137 -15.25 12.66 2.23
N CYS A 138 -15.07 11.37 2.54
CA CYS A 138 -14.93 10.29 1.56
C CYS A 138 -15.30 8.93 2.17
N ALA A 139 -15.53 7.93 1.32
CA ALA A 139 -15.79 6.57 1.76
C ALA A 139 -15.01 5.50 0.98
N VAL A 140 -14.78 4.34 1.59
CA VAL A 140 -14.17 3.17 0.93
C VAL A 140 -14.89 1.89 1.32
N SER A 141 -15.27 1.11 0.31
CA SER A 141 -15.86 -0.22 0.47
C SER A 141 -14.90 -1.29 -0.02
N TYR A 142 -14.51 -2.20 0.87
CA TYR A 142 -13.80 -3.43 0.54
C TYR A 142 -14.78 -4.60 0.52
N TYR A 143 -14.93 -5.23 -0.66
CA TYR A 143 -15.75 -6.42 -0.90
C TYR A 143 -17.11 -6.37 -0.18
N GLY A 144 -17.82 -5.24 -0.32
CA GLY A 144 -19.13 -5.07 0.26
C GLY A 144 -20.13 -6.10 -0.27
N VAL A 145 -20.85 -6.78 0.61
CA VAL A 145 -21.85 -7.81 0.25
C VAL A 145 -23.23 -7.19 0.18
N GLY A 146 -24.02 -7.50 -0.84
CA GLY A 146 -25.43 -7.04 -0.96
C GLY A 146 -25.57 -5.53 -1.11
N LEU A 147 -24.68 -4.91 -1.89
CA LEU A 147 -24.74 -3.48 -2.24
C LEU A 147 -25.86 -3.18 -3.23
N ASP A 148 -26.13 -4.12 -4.13
CA ASP A 148 -27.16 -4.07 -5.16
C ASP A 148 -28.57 -3.88 -4.60
N ALA A 149 -28.83 -4.39 -3.39
CA ALA A 149 -30.08 -4.14 -2.66
C ALA A 149 -30.30 -2.64 -2.32
N TYR A 150 -29.26 -1.82 -2.43
CA TYR A 150 -29.27 -0.38 -2.13
C TYR A 150 -28.80 0.45 -3.33
N VAL A 151 -28.88 -0.09 -4.55
CA VAL A 151 -28.48 0.62 -5.78
C VAL A 151 -29.21 1.96 -5.94
N ASP A 152 -30.46 2.05 -5.49
CA ASP A 152 -31.28 3.27 -5.53
C ASP A 152 -30.77 4.39 -4.62
N GLU A 153 -29.86 4.09 -3.68
CA GLU A 153 -29.21 5.08 -2.82
C GLU A 153 -27.90 5.63 -3.39
N VAL A 154 -27.33 4.98 -4.41
CA VAL A 154 -26.10 5.43 -5.09
C VAL A 154 -26.18 6.89 -5.57
N PRO A 155 -27.31 7.39 -6.13
CA PRO A 155 -27.45 8.80 -6.49
C PRO A 155 -27.30 9.79 -5.32
N SER A 156 -27.48 9.34 -4.07
CA SER A 156 -27.35 10.19 -2.87
C SER A 156 -25.91 10.28 -2.35
N ILE A 157 -24.98 9.49 -2.88
CA ILE A 157 -23.57 9.54 -2.49
C ILE A 157 -22.94 10.82 -3.05
N GLY A 158 -22.73 11.81 -2.19
CA GLY A 158 -22.13 13.11 -2.55
C GLY A 158 -20.60 13.16 -2.47
N CYS A 159 -19.99 12.30 -1.67
CA CYS A 159 -18.55 12.31 -1.41
C CYS A 159 -17.77 11.40 -2.38
N PRO A 160 -16.47 11.67 -2.64
CA PRO A 160 -15.58 10.72 -3.30
C PRO A 160 -15.61 9.35 -2.61
N MET A 161 -15.88 8.29 -3.38
CA MET A 161 -15.98 6.94 -2.85
C MET A 161 -15.26 5.92 -3.73
N LEU A 162 -14.54 5.00 -3.09
CA LEU A 162 -13.80 3.92 -3.75
C LEU A 162 -14.37 2.56 -3.38
N PHE A 163 -14.57 1.70 -4.40
CA PHE A 163 -15.05 0.34 -4.23
C PHE A 163 -14.00 -0.67 -4.71
N HIS A 164 -13.69 -1.66 -3.88
CA HIS A 164 -12.80 -2.77 -4.20
C HIS A 164 -13.59 -4.08 -4.26
N PHE A 165 -13.80 -4.61 -5.45
CA PHE A 165 -14.52 -5.87 -5.68
C PHE A 165 -13.58 -7.04 -5.93
N ALA A 166 -13.81 -8.16 -5.27
CA ALA A 166 -13.20 -9.43 -5.66
C ALA A 166 -13.84 -9.96 -6.96
N GLY A 167 -13.01 -10.43 -7.90
CA GLY A 167 -13.48 -10.93 -9.20
C GLY A 167 -14.31 -12.21 -9.10
N GLU A 168 -13.94 -13.10 -8.17
CA GLU A 168 -14.53 -14.43 -7.96
C GLU A 168 -15.30 -14.51 -6.62
N ASP A 169 -15.87 -13.38 -6.18
CA ASP A 169 -16.58 -13.30 -4.90
C ASP A 169 -17.92 -14.07 -4.92
N ALA A 170 -17.98 -15.22 -4.26
CA ALA A 170 -19.22 -16.01 -4.16
C ALA A 170 -20.37 -15.29 -3.43
N HIS A 171 -20.08 -14.22 -2.67
CA HIS A 171 -21.08 -13.41 -1.97
C HIS A 171 -21.53 -12.19 -2.78
N CYS A 172 -20.89 -11.90 -3.93
CA CYS A 172 -21.26 -10.83 -4.84
C CYS A 172 -21.33 -11.39 -6.27
N SER A 173 -22.53 -11.76 -6.71
CA SER A 173 -22.71 -12.33 -8.05
C SER A 173 -22.22 -11.37 -9.15
N PRO A 174 -21.81 -11.90 -10.33
CA PRO A 174 -21.44 -11.06 -11.46
C PRO A 174 -22.52 -10.02 -11.80
N ASP A 175 -23.79 -10.41 -11.81
CA ASP A 175 -24.92 -9.52 -12.09
C ASP A 175 -25.06 -8.40 -11.04
N ALA A 176 -24.88 -8.73 -9.75
CA ALA A 176 -24.92 -7.73 -8.67
C ALA A 176 -23.77 -6.73 -8.82
N ARG A 177 -22.56 -7.21 -9.14
CA ARG A 177 -21.41 -6.36 -9.40
C ARG A 177 -21.62 -5.46 -10.63
N GLU A 178 -22.11 -6.02 -11.73
CA GLU A 178 -22.41 -5.27 -12.96
C GLU A 178 -23.48 -4.20 -12.73
N THR A 179 -24.50 -4.52 -11.93
CA THR A 179 -25.53 -3.54 -11.50
C THR A 179 -24.90 -2.35 -10.78
N MET A 180 -23.98 -2.60 -9.85
CA MET A 180 -23.27 -1.51 -9.14
C MET A 180 -22.34 -0.72 -10.07
N LEU A 181 -21.55 -1.40 -10.92
CA LEU A 181 -20.66 -0.73 -11.87
C LEU A 181 -21.42 0.15 -12.85
N ALA A 182 -22.58 -0.30 -13.34
CA ALA A 182 -23.46 0.51 -14.18
C ALA A 182 -24.01 1.74 -13.43
N ALA A 183 -24.34 1.60 -12.14
CA ALA A 183 -24.76 2.72 -11.31
C ALA A 183 -23.63 3.75 -11.08
N PHE A 184 -22.36 3.34 -11.18
CA PHE A 184 -21.21 4.23 -10.98
C PHE A 184 -20.76 4.96 -12.26
N ALA A 185 -21.04 4.41 -13.45
CA ALA A 185 -20.45 4.83 -14.73
C ALA A 185 -20.55 6.35 -15.02
N GLU A 186 -21.67 6.98 -14.68
CA GLU A 186 -21.91 8.41 -14.92
C GLU A 186 -21.59 9.30 -13.70
N ARG A 187 -20.83 8.78 -12.73
CA ARG A 187 -20.53 9.43 -11.44
C ARG A 187 -19.02 9.41 -11.20
N PRO A 188 -18.26 10.40 -11.70
CA PRO A 188 -16.79 10.37 -11.67
C PRO A 188 -16.17 10.43 -10.27
N HIS A 189 -16.95 10.77 -9.24
CA HIS A 189 -16.53 10.71 -7.84
C HIS A 189 -16.66 9.29 -7.24
N LEU A 190 -17.29 8.35 -7.94
CA LEU A 190 -17.38 6.94 -7.57
C LEU A 190 -16.41 6.14 -8.44
N ASP A 191 -15.37 5.59 -7.81
CA ASP A 191 -14.37 4.76 -8.50
C ASP A 191 -14.49 3.31 -8.03
N ALA A 192 -14.28 2.37 -8.95
CA ALA A 192 -14.42 0.95 -8.68
C ALA A 192 -13.32 0.14 -9.35
N HIS A 193 -12.76 -0.82 -8.60
CA HIS A 193 -11.77 -1.74 -9.11
C HIS A 193 -12.20 -3.19 -8.84
N VAL A 194 -12.13 -4.00 -9.88
CA VAL A 194 -12.31 -5.44 -9.80
C VAL A 194 -10.92 -6.09 -9.79
N TYR A 195 -10.69 -7.01 -8.87
CA TYR A 195 -9.44 -7.76 -8.73
C TYR A 195 -9.63 -9.19 -9.27
N PRO A 196 -9.20 -9.50 -10.50
CA PRO A 196 -9.41 -10.80 -11.12
C PRO A 196 -8.75 -11.92 -10.32
N GLY A 197 -9.41 -13.07 -10.22
CA GLY A 197 -8.90 -14.24 -9.49
C GLY A 197 -8.92 -14.11 -7.96
N CYS A 198 -9.35 -12.96 -7.41
CA CYS A 198 -9.51 -12.77 -5.97
C CYS A 198 -10.91 -13.20 -5.51
N GLU A 199 -10.99 -13.88 -4.38
CA GLU A 199 -12.25 -14.23 -3.69
C GLU A 199 -12.55 -13.25 -2.53
N HIS A 200 -13.67 -13.47 -1.85
CA HIS A 200 -14.08 -12.66 -0.71
C HIS A 200 -13.00 -12.59 0.38
N ALA A 201 -12.88 -11.43 1.03
CA ALA A 201 -11.87 -11.17 2.06
C ALA A 201 -10.40 -11.24 1.59
N PHE A 202 -10.12 -11.00 0.30
CA PHE A 202 -8.76 -11.00 -0.26
C PHE A 202 -7.76 -10.06 0.45
N ALA A 203 -8.26 -9.02 1.15
CA ALA A 203 -7.43 -8.05 1.84
C ALA A 203 -7.10 -8.39 3.30
N THR A 204 -7.57 -9.53 3.82
CA THR A 204 -7.45 -9.90 5.24
C THR A 204 -6.41 -11.01 5.45
N PRO A 205 -5.21 -10.70 5.99
CA PRO A 205 -4.21 -11.71 6.33
C PRO A 205 -4.76 -12.80 7.25
N GLY A 206 -4.29 -14.03 7.06
CA GLY A 206 -4.71 -15.19 7.86
C GLY A 206 -6.03 -15.83 7.42
N ARG A 207 -6.70 -15.30 6.39
CA ARG A 207 -7.82 -15.96 5.70
C ARG A 207 -7.31 -16.83 4.55
N PRO A 208 -8.04 -17.90 4.17
CA PRO A 208 -7.66 -18.76 3.03
C PRO A 208 -7.49 -18.00 1.71
N HIS A 209 -8.29 -16.95 1.49
CA HIS A 209 -8.33 -16.21 0.24
C HIS A 209 -7.46 -14.95 0.22
N PHE A 210 -6.58 -14.77 1.22
CA PHE A 210 -5.70 -13.62 1.28
C PHE A 210 -4.79 -13.55 0.05
N ASP A 211 -4.95 -12.49 -0.74
CA ASP A 211 -4.09 -12.19 -1.89
C ASP A 211 -3.28 -10.94 -1.60
N LYS A 212 -2.01 -11.12 -1.22
CA LYS A 212 -1.13 -10.02 -0.82
C LYS A 212 -0.94 -8.96 -1.92
N PRO A 213 -0.71 -9.32 -3.20
CA PRO A 213 -0.64 -8.33 -4.29
C PRO A 213 -1.90 -7.47 -4.42
N ALA A 214 -3.08 -8.07 -4.51
CA ALA A 214 -4.36 -7.37 -4.62
C ALA A 214 -4.64 -6.51 -3.39
N ALA A 215 -4.42 -7.05 -2.19
CA ALA A 215 -4.54 -6.31 -0.93
C ALA A 215 -3.65 -5.06 -0.91
N THR A 216 -2.41 -5.17 -1.38
CA THR A 216 -1.45 -4.06 -1.44
C THR A 216 -1.88 -3.00 -2.45
N MET A 217 -2.35 -3.40 -3.63
CA MET A 217 -2.87 -2.48 -4.64
C MET A 217 -4.13 -1.74 -4.15
N ALA A 218 -5.07 -2.47 -3.56
CA ALA A 218 -6.29 -1.90 -3.00
C ALA A 218 -5.98 -0.90 -1.88
N TYR A 219 -5.04 -1.25 -1.00
CA TYR A 219 -4.58 -0.35 0.07
C TYR A 219 -3.94 0.93 -0.49
N SER A 220 -3.05 0.83 -1.49
CA SER A 220 -2.42 2.01 -2.12
C SER A 220 -3.46 2.97 -2.72
N ARG A 221 -4.47 2.44 -3.42
CA ARG A 221 -5.59 3.21 -3.97
C ARG A 221 -6.45 3.87 -2.88
N THR A 222 -6.69 3.16 -1.78
CA THR A 222 -7.36 3.70 -0.60
C THR A 222 -6.58 4.86 0.00
N VAL A 223 -5.28 4.69 0.25
CA VAL A 223 -4.41 5.77 0.76
C VAL A 223 -4.39 6.96 -0.21
N ALA A 224 -4.41 6.72 -1.52
CA ALA A 224 -4.50 7.79 -2.52
C ALA A 224 -5.79 8.62 -2.39
N LEU A 225 -6.94 7.97 -2.20
CA LEU A 225 -8.21 8.67 -1.96
C LEU A 225 -8.18 9.45 -0.65
N LEU A 226 -7.71 8.84 0.44
CA LEU A 226 -7.65 9.46 1.76
C LEU A 226 -6.72 10.68 1.74
N ARG A 227 -5.50 10.56 1.23
CA ARG A 227 -4.54 11.68 1.17
C ARG A 227 -5.04 12.83 0.30
N ARG A 228 -5.67 12.53 -0.84
CA ARG A 228 -6.26 13.56 -1.73
C ARG A 228 -7.42 14.30 -1.07
N THR A 229 -8.21 13.62 -0.24
CA THR A 229 -9.47 14.16 0.28
C THR A 229 -9.32 14.74 1.68
N LEU A 230 -8.69 13.99 2.57
CA LEU A 230 -8.57 14.26 4.00
C LEU A 230 -7.18 14.84 4.37
N GLY A 231 -6.14 14.48 3.62
CA GLY A 231 -4.75 14.58 4.09
C GLY A 231 -4.42 13.50 5.13
N PRO A 232 -3.26 13.55 5.82
CA PRO A 232 -2.16 14.47 5.55
C PRO A 232 -1.49 14.16 4.20
N ILE A 233 -0.90 15.19 3.59
CA ILE A 233 -0.06 15.04 2.41
C ILE A 233 1.38 15.11 2.89
N HIS A 234 2.10 14.00 2.73
CA HIS A 234 3.53 13.92 3.06
C HIS A 234 4.36 14.30 1.83
N ASP A 235 5.42 15.10 2.03
CA ASP A 235 6.43 15.34 1.00
C ASP A 235 7.34 14.11 0.89
N LEU A 236 6.89 13.12 0.13
CA LEU A 236 7.63 11.86 -0.06
C LEU A 236 9.01 12.12 -0.69
N ASN A 237 9.16 13.15 -1.51
CA ASN A 237 10.43 13.49 -2.13
C ASN A 237 11.45 13.93 -1.07
N ALA A 238 11.06 14.85 -0.20
CA ALA A 238 11.92 15.30 0.90
C ALA A 238 12.25 14.17 1.88
N LEU A 239 11.29 13.27 2.15
CA LEU A 239 11.55 12.09 2.98
C LEU A 239 12.59 11.16 2.35
N TRP A 240 12.47 10.91 1.04
CA TRP A 240 13.41 10.08 0.30
C TRP A 240 14.80 10.71 0.21
N GLU A 241 14.89 11.99 -0.16
CA GLU A 241 16.19 12.71 -0.21
C GLU A 241 16.91 12.70 1.12
N ARG A 242 16.17 12.86 2.23
CA ARG A 242 16.74 12.76 3.58
C ARG A 242 17.25 11.35 3.89
N HIS A 243 16.53 10.31 3.49
CA HIS A 243 16.97 8.93 3.67
C HIS A 243 18.27 8.67 2.88
N CYS A 244 18.29 8.99 1.59
CA CYS A 244 19.48 8.84 0.74
C CYS A 244 20.67 9.67 1.24
N TYR A 245 20.42 10.86 1.80
CA TYR A 245 21.48 11.66 2.40
C TYR A 245 22.19 10.90 3.53
N TYR A 246 21.44 10.21 4.38
CA TYR A 246 22.04 9.40 5.44
C TYR A 246 22.74 8.14 4.91
N GLU A 247 22.20 7.50 3.87
CA GLU A 247 22.80 6.32 3.23
C GLU A 247 24.12 6.63 2.51
N PHE A 248 24.13 7.66 1.68
CA PHE A 248 25.21 7.88 0.72
C PHE A 248 26.14 9.03 1.10
N ALA A 249 25.62 10.11 1.69
CA ALA A 249 26.41 11.30 2.00
C ALA A 249 27.08 11.19 3.39
N THR A 250 26.31 10.85 4.43
CA THR A 250 26.87 10.71 5.79
C THR A 250 27.24 9.28 6.15
N ARG A 251 26.68 8.29 5.45
CA ARG A 251 26.87 6.85 5.71
C ARG A 251 26.57 6.49 7.18
N ASP A 252 25.52 7.10 7.73
CA ASP A 252 25.16 7.03 9.15
C ASP A 252 23.96 6.09 9.38
N VAL A 253 24.27 4.84 9.70
CA VAL A 253 23.27 3.79 9.99
C VAL A 253 22.33 4.17 11.14
N ASP A 254 22.82 4.89 12.14
CA ASP A 254 22.00 5.26 13.30
C ASP A 254 21.04 6.43 12.97
N ALA A 255 21.33 7.21 11.91
CA ALA A 255 20.42 8.20 11.34
C ALA A 255 19.44 7.64 10.28
N ILE A 256 19.79 6.53 9.60
CA ILE A 256 18.94 5.87 8.60
C ILE A 256 17.71 5.22 9.24
N LEU A 257 17.90 4.35 10.23
CA LEU A 257 16.80 3.53 10.77
C LEU A 257 15.62 4.34 11.33
N PRO A 258 15.81 5.50 11.99
CA PRO A 258 14.70 6.35 12.43
C PRO A 258 13.79 6.86 11.31
N THR A 259 14.25 6.92 10.06
CA THR A 259 13.40 7.32 8.92
C THR A 259 12.51 6.19 8.42
N MET A 260 12.66 4.97 8.95
CA MET A 260 11.91 3.80 8.54
C MET A 260 10.85 3.41 9.59
N VAL A 261 9.84 2.65 9.17
CA VAL A 261 8.84 2.06 10.08
C VAL A 261 9.49 1.04 11.02
N ALA A 262 8.78 0.57 12.05
CA ALA A 262 9.33 -0.37 13.04
C ALA A 262 9.70 -1.75 12.47
N GLN A 263 9.05 -2.17 11.39
CA GLN A 263 9.32 -3.42 10.67
C GLN A 263 9.54 -3.13 9.18
N PRO A 264 10.67 -2.50 8.80
CA PRO A 264 10.97 -2.21 7.41
C PRO A 264 11.57 -3.43 6.71
N TYR A 265 11.66 -3.41 5.39
CA TYR A 265 12.52 -4.34 4.68
C TYR A 265 13.10 -3.74 3.39
N VAL A 266 14.28 -4.21 3.02
CA VAL A 266 14.94 -3.86 1.75
C VAL A 266 15.19 -5.15 0.99
N ASN A 267 14.90 -5.15 -0.31
CA ASN A 267 15.22 -6.25 -1.20
C ASN A 267 15.82 -5.72 -2.50
N HIS A 268 17.11 -5.97 -2.67
CA HIS A 268 17.79 -5.87 -3.95
C HIS A 268 17.44 -7.11 -4.79
N VAL A 269 16.48 -6.95 -5.70
CA VAL A 269 15.77 -8.08 -6.32
C VAL A 269 16.72 -9.06 -7.04
N PRO A 270 17.73 -8.63 -7.82
CA PRO A 270 18.56 -9.55 -8.58
C PRO A 270 19.49 -10.43 -7.72
N THR A 271 19.84 -10.00 -6.51
CA THR A 271 20.77 -10.71 -5.62
C THR A 271 20.12 -11.20 -4.33
N MET A 272 18.86 -10.83 -4.08
CA MET A 272 18.13 -11.09 -2.84
C MET A 272 18.88 -10.60 -1.58
N THR A 273 19.68 -9.53 -1.70
CA THR A 273 20.39 -8.93 -0.58
C THR A 273 19.53 -7.84 0.08
N GLY A 274 19.72 -7.62 1.37
CA GLY A 274 18.93 -6.67 2.16
C GLY A 274 18.69 -7.19 3.57
N GLY A 275 17.49 -6.94 4.11
CA GLY A 275 17.11 -7.40 5.44
C GLY A 275 15.63 -7.12 5.76
N VAL A 276 15.08 -7.86 6.72
CA VAL A 276 13.71 -7.67 7.23
C VAL A 276 13.75 -7.33 8.72
N GLY A 277 13.07 -6.26 9.10
CA GLY A 277 13.09 -5.71 10.46
C GLY A 277 14.33 -4.87 10.74
N HIS A 278 14.29 -4.10 11.83
CA HIS A 278 15.37 -3.17 12.21
C HIS A 278 16.71 -3.86 12.43
N ASP A 279 16.75 -5.01 13.10
CA ASP A 279 18.02 -5.64 13.48
C ASP A 279 18.77 -6.19 12.26
N GLU A 280 18.06 -6.83 11.33
CA GLU A 280 18.67 -7.33 10.11
C GLU A 280 19.10 -6.19 9.19
N LEU A 281 18.26 -5.17 9.02
CA LEU A 281 18.61 -4.02 8.20
C LEU A 281 19.77 -3.22 8.79
N LYS A 282 19.83 -3.05 10.11
CA LYS A 282 20.96 -2.42 10.78
C LYS A 282 22.26 -3.15 10.50
N ARG A 283 22.23 -4.49 10.62
CA ARG A 283 23.38 -5.35 10.31
C ARG A 283 23.77 -5.21 8.83
N PHE A 284 22.80 -5.31 7.93
CA PHE A 284 23.01 -5.18 6.49
C PHE A 284 23.64 -3.82 6.14
N TYR A 285 23.05 -2.71 6.58
CA TYR A 285 23.57 -1.38 6.27
C TYR A 285 24.98 -1.15 6.81
N ARG A 286 25.24 -1.56 8.06
CA ARG A 286 26.52 -1.34 8.73
C ARG A 286 27.67 -2.11 8.11
N TYR A 287 27.43 -3.34 7.65
CA TYR A 287 28.50 -4.24 7.24
C TYR A 287 28.55 -4.52 5.73
N HIS A 288 27.46 -4.30 4.99
CA HIS A 288 27.33 -4.77 3.61
C HIS A 288 26.82 -3.72 2.60
N PHE A 289 26.57 -2.47 3.02
CA PHE A 289 26.00 -1.45 2.13
C PHE A 289 26.69 -0.09 2.19
N VAL A 290 26.52 0.69 3.27
CA VAL A 290 26.87 2.13 3.27
C VAL A 290 28.37 2.38 3.04
N ASN A 291 29.23 1.45 3.46
CA ASN A 291 30.68 1.54 3.36
C ASN A 291 31.30 0.59 2.33
N SER A 292 30.51 -0.24 1.64
CA SER A 292 31.01 -1.20 0.65
C SER A 292 31.12 -0.60 -0.76
N ASN A 293 30.53 0.58 -1.00
CA ASN A 293 30.55 1.21 -2.32
C ASN A 293 31.94 1.76 -2.70
N PRO A 294 32.40 1.57 -3.95
CA PRO A 294 33.61 2.20 -4.50
C PRO A 294 33.61 3.72 -4.32
N GLU A 295 34.79 4.34 -4.23
CA GLU A 295 34.91 5.79 -4.06
C GLU A 295 34.43 6.58 -5.28
N ASP A 296 34.54 5.98 -6.47
CA ASP A 296 34.07 6.56 -7.74
C ASP A 296 32.58 6.31 -8.02
N THR A 297 31.85 5.75 -7.05
CA THR A 297 30.42 5.49 -7.18
C THR A 297 29.68 6.78 -7.49
N ARG A 298 28.91 6.77 -8.59
CA ARG A 298 28.07 7.88 -9.02
C ARG A 298 26.69 7.38 -9.39
N LEU A 299 25.68 8.12 -8.96
CA LEU A 299 24.29 7.94 -9.37
C LEU A 299 23.93 9.05 -10.35
N ILE A 300 23.46 8.68 -11.54
CA ILE A 300 22.93 9.63 -12.53
C ILE A 300 21.40 9.54 -12.48
N PRO A 301 20.68 10.51 -11.91
CA PRO A 301 19.23 10.51 -11.92
C PRO A 301 18.70 10.57 -13.34
N ILE A 302 17.69 9.74 -13.65
CA ILE A 302 17.00 9.71 -14.95
C ILE A 302 15.59 10.24 -14.79
N SER A 303 14.82 9.65 -13.88
CA SER A 303 13.44 10.07 -13.63
C SER A 303 13.02 9.74 -12.20
N ARG A 304 12.02 10.48 -11.70
CA ARG A 304 11.39 10.21 -10.40
C ARG A 304 9.88 10.38 -10.52
N THR A 305 9.14 9.32 -10.19
CA THR A 305 7.67 9.33 -10.15
C THR A 305 7.21 9.26 -8.70
N ILE A 306 6.39 10.22 -8.28
CA ILE A 306 5.86 10.31 -6.91
C ILE A 306 4.40 9.89 -6.93
N GLY A 307 4.10 8.78 -6.27
CA GLY A 307 2.75 8.26 -6.06
C GLY A 307 2.15 8.67 -4.72
N ALA A 308 1.00 8.09 -4.39
CA ALA A 308 0.31 8.38 -3.13
C ALA A 308 1.06 7.85 -1.91
N ASP A 309 1.67 6.66 -2.00
CA ASP A 309 2.33 5.94 -0.91
C ASP A 309 3.75 5.47 -1.29
N ARG A 310 4.26 5.88 -2.45
CA ARG A 310 5.54 5.37 -2.97
C ARG A 310 6.22 6.33 -3.91
N ILE A 311 7.52 6.13 -4.08
CA ILE A 311 8.33 6.73 -5.14
C ILE A 311 8.88 5.62 -6.03
N VAL A 312 8.95 5.90 -7.32
CA VAL A 312 9.73 5.12 -8.27
C VAL A 312 10.87 6.01 -8.76
N ASP A 313 12.09 5.65 -8.40
CA ASP A 313 13.32 6.39 -8.73
C ASP A 313 14.12 5.60 -9.76
N GLU A 314 14.44 6.22 -10.88
CA GLU A 314 15.20 5.63 -11.99
C GLU A 314 16.53 6.35 -12.10
N PHE A 315 17.62 5.61 -12.09
CA PHE A 315 18.96 6.16 -12.14
C PHE A 315 19.95 5.19 -12.77
N VAL A 316 21.08 5.69 -13.25
CA VAL A 316 22.23 4.85 -13.65
C VAL A 316 23.22 4.83 -12.50
N PHE A 317 23.54 3.62 -12.02
CA PHE A 317 24.62 3.38 -11.09
C PHE A 317 25.92 3.18 -11.87
N CYS A 318 26.95 3.96 -11.56
CA CYS A 318 28.28 3.87 -12.15
C CYS A 318 29.31 3.60 -11.07
N ALA A 319 30.21 2.63 -11.27
CA ALA A 319 31.34 2.41 -10.38
C ALA A 319 32.45 1.58 -11.04
N THR A 320 33.64 1.61 -10.46
CA THR A 320 34.69 0.62 -10.73
C THR A 320 34.61 -0.52 -9.71
N HIS A 321 34.63 -1.78 -10.16
CA HIS A 321 34.66 -2.94 -9.28
C HIS A 321 36.06 -3.15 -8.67
N ASP A 322 36.49 -2.20 -7.82
CA ASP A 322 37.80 -2.13 -7.18
C ASP A 322 37.85 -2.77 -5.78
N ARG A 323 36.69 -3.13 -5.24
CA ARG A 323 36.46 -3.78 -3.95
C ARG A 323 35.24 -4.70 -4.05
N GLU A 324 35.06 -5.53 -3.03
CA GLU A 324 33.86 -6.35 -2.90
C GLU A 324 32.63 -5.47 -2.64
N ILE A 325 31.55 -5.72 -3.38
CA ILE A 325 30.27 -5.00 -3.28
C ILE A 325 29.18 -6.01 -2.93
N ASP A 326 29.15 -6.50 -1.69
CA ASP A 326 28.30 -7.61 -1.25
C ASP A 326 26.84 -7.53 -1.69
N TRP A 327 26.25 -6.35 -1.64
CA TRP A 327 24.85 -6.17 -1.99
C TRP A 327 24.56 -6.32 -3.50
N LEU A 328 25.53 -6.00 -4.36
CA LEU A 328 25.40 -5.97 -5.82
C LEU A 328 26.05 -7.17 -6.51
N LEU A 329 27.21 -7.59 -6.00
CA LEU A 329 28.12 -8.60 -6.58
C LEU A 329 28.58 -9.60 -5.49
N PRO A 330 27.65 -10.27 -4.78
CA PRO A 330 28.00 -11.10 -3.63
C PRO A 330 29.00 -12.20 -4.01
N GLY A 331 30.14 -12.23 -3.29
CA GLY A 331 31.17 -13.26 -3.45
C GLY A 331 32.09 -13.11 -4.68
N LEU A 332 32.03 -11.98 -5.39
CA LEU A 332 32.90 -11.72 -6.53
C LEU A 332 34.11 -10.86 -6.12
N ALA A 333 35.30 -11.36 -6.44
CA ALA A 333 36.54 -10.62 -6.20
C ALA A 333 36.64 -9.38 -7.12
N PRO A 334 37.29 -8.29 -6.66
CA PRO A 334 37.48 -7.09 -7.46
C PRO A 334 38.11 -7.40 -8.82
N THR A 335 37.50 -6.88 -9.89
CA THR A 335 38.00 -7.07 -11.26
C THR A 335 38.69 -5.83 -11.82
N GLY A 336 38.58 -4.69 -11.13
CA GLY A 336 39.10 -3.39 -11.56
C GLY A 336 38.40 -2.81 -12.79
N LYS A 337 37.29 -3.42 -13.23
CA LYS A 337 36.54 -2.95 -14.40
C LYS A 337 35.45 -1.98 -14.00
N TYR A 338 35.33 -0.94 -14.81
CA TYR A 338 34.24 0.02 -14.73
C TYR A 338 32.95 -0.58 -15.32
N PHE A 339 31.82 -0.29 -14.68
CA PHE A 339 30.51 -0.68 -15.16
C PHE A 339 29.48 0.44 -14.93
N GLU A 340 28.46 0.45 -15.78
CA GLU A 340 27.25 1.27 -15.62
C GLU A 340 26.03 0.38 -15.78
N VAL A 341 25.05 0.56 -14.90
CA VAL A 341 23.81 -0.23 -14.95
C VAL A 341 22.61 0.64 -14.61
N PRO A 342 21.54 0.63 -15.44
CA PRO A 342 20.25 1.15 -15.05
C PRO A 342 19.72 0.47 -13.80
N MET A 343 19.23 1.27 -12.85
CA MET A 343 18.57 0.81 -11.65
C MET A 343 17.20 1.46 -11.51
N LEU A 344 16.26 0.70 -10.96
CA LEU A 344 14.94 1.18 -10.58
C LEU A 344 14.71 0.88 -9.11
N ALA A 345 14.46 1.90 -8.29
CA ALA A 345 14.09 1.75 -6.89
C ALA A 345 12.60 2.06 -6.70
N VAL A 346 11.84 1.10 -6.18
CA VAL A 346 10.45 1.30 -5.74
C VAL A 346 10.45 1.39 -4.23
N VAL A 347 10.25 2.60 -3.71
CA VAL A 347 10.30 2.93 -2.28
C VAL A 347 8.89 3.18 -1.78
N CYS A 348 8.36 2.34 -0.88
CA CYS A 348 7.04 2.56 -0.30
C CYS A 348 7.14 3.18 1.09
N PHE A 349 6.14 3.97 1.44
CA PHE A 349 6.02 4.70 2.69
C PHE A 349 4.76 4.27 3.44
N ARG A 350 4.77 4.46 4.76
CA ARG A 350 3.57 4.53 5.61
C ARG A 350 3.65 5.82 6.40
N GLY A 351 2.69 6.71 6.18
CA GLY A 351 2.75 8.07 6.69
C GLY A 351 4.04 8.76 6.23
N ASP A 352 4.84 9.21 7.21
CA ASP A 352 6.10 9.92 7.03
C ASP A 352 7.36 9.03 7.11
N LYS A 353 7.20 7.71 7.07
CA LYS A 353 8.29 6.74 7.22
C LYS A 353 8.39 5.77 6.05
N LEU A 354 9.62 5.39 5.70
CA LEU A 354 9.88 4.36 4.71
C LEU A 354 9.47 2.99 5.25
N TYR A 355 8.68 2.26 4.49
CA TYR A 355 8.30 0.89 4.79
C TYR A 355 9.22 -0.10 4.09
N ASN A 356 9.38 0.03 2.78
CA ASN A 356 10.21 -0.90 2.04
C ASN A 356 10.86 -0.31 0.80
N GLU A 357 11.85 -1.04 0.32
CA GLU A 357 12.55 -0.74 -0.91
C GLU A 357 12.70 -2.01 -1.75
N HIS A 358 12.35 -1.90 -3.03
CA HIS A 358 12.67 -2.89 -4.04
C HIS A 358 13.57 -2.26 -5.09
N ILE A 359 14.79 -2.76 -5.22
CA ILE A 359 15.77 -2.22 -6.15
C ILE A 359 16.05 -3.27 -7.23
N TYR A 360 15.87 -2.87 -8.49
CA TYR A 360 15.98 -3.72 -9.67
C TYR A 360 17.13 -3.26 -10.56
N TRP A 361 17.80 -4.21 -11.19
CA TRP A 361 18.75 -3.98 -12.27
C TRP A 361 18.95 -5.28 -13.07
N ASP A 362 19.62 -5.19 -14.23
CA ASP A 362 20.00 -6.37 -15.01
C ASP A 362 21.37 -6.90 -14.55
N GLN A 363 21.35 -7.96 -13.74
CA GLN A 363 22.58 -8.57 -13.22
C GLN A 363 23.46 -9.15 -14.33
N ALA A 364 22.90 -9.71 -15.41
CA ALA A 364 23.70 -10.27 -16.50
C ALA A 364 24.52 -9.18 -17.19
N SER A 365 23.94 -7.99 -17.41
CA SER A 365 24.67 -6.85 -17.97
C SER A 365 25.81 -6.38 -17.06
N VAL A 366 25.66 -6.43 -15.73
CA VAL A 366 26.77 -6.10 -14.81
C VAL A 366 27.87 -7.16 -14.90
N LEU A 367 27.51 -8.45 -14.82
CA LEU A 367 28.47 -9.56 -14.85
C LEU A 367 29.30 -9.62 -16.14
N VAL A 368 28.70 -9.28 -17.30
CA VAL A 368 29.42 -9.14 -18.57
C VAL A 368 30.40 -7.97 -18.52
N GLN A 369 30.00 -6.81 -18.01
CA GLN A 369 30.86 -5.63 -17.92
C GLN A 369 32.09 -5.87 -17.04
N ILE A 370 31.91 -6.55 -15.90
CA ILE A 370 33.02 -6.90 -15.01
C ILE A 370 33.79 -8.14 -15.49
N GLY A 371 33.33 -8.80 -16.56
CA GLY A 371 34.01 -9.90 -17.25
C GLY A 371 33.99 -11.25 -16.55
N VAL A 372 32.96 -11.51 -15.73
CA VAL A 372 32.76 -12.81 -15.10
C VAL A 372 31.69 -13.65 -15.82
N LEU A 373 30.95 -13.04 -16.76
CA LEU A 373 30.02 -13.72 -17.66
C LEU A 373 30.47 -13.52 -19.11
N ASP A 374 30.59 -14.61 -19.86
CA ASP A 374 30.81 -14.58 -21.31
C ASP A 374 29.48 -14.23 -22.03
N PRO A 375 29.41 -13.13 -22.79
CA PRO A 375 28.19 -12.74 -23.50
C PRO A 375 27.89 -13.59 -24.74
N THR A 376 28.79 -14.49 -25.15
CA THR A 376 28.64 -15.27 -26.39
C THR A 376 27.36 -16.10 -26.38
N GLY A 377 26.47 -15.81 -27.33
CA GLY A 377 25.18 -16.50 -27.47
C GLY A 377 24.08 -16.02 -26.50
N LEU A 378 24.34 -14.99 -25.69
CA LEU A 378 23.38 -14.43 -24.75
C LEU A 378 22.81 -13.08 -25.26
N PRO A 379 21.51 -12.81 -25.07
CA PRO A 379 20.91 -11.52 -25.43
C PRO A 379 21.15 -10.46 -24.34
N VAL A 380 22.42 -10.14 -24.06
CA VAL A 380 22.83 -9.22 -22.98
C VAL A 380 23.34 -7.90 -23.57
N SER A 381 22.86 -6.78 -23.04
CA SER A 381 23.23 -5.43 -23.54
C SER A 381 24.54 -4.91 -22.95
N GLY A 382 24.88 -5.28 -21.71
CA GLY A 382 26.01 -4.72 -21.00
C GLY A 382 25.86 -3.21 -20.79
N ILE A 383 26.97 -2.47 -20.89
CA ILE A 383 27.01 -1.01 -20.64
C ILE A 383 26.11 -0.20 -21.58
N GLN A 384 25.76 -0.75 -22.76
CA GLN A 384 24.92 -0.07 -23.74
C GLN A 384 23.51 0.21 -23.21
N SER A 385 23.02 -0.60 -22.27
CA SER A 385 21.74 -0.36 -21.59
C SER A 385 21.72 0.99 -20.86
N ALA A 386 22.76 1.30 -20.10
CA ALA A 386 22.93 2.58 -19.41
C ALA A 386 23.07 3.74 -20.40
N LYS A 387 23.89 3.58 -21.45
CA LYS A 387 24.08 4.62 -22.45
C LYS A 387 22.79 4.96 -23.19
N LYS A 388 22.03 3.95 -23.61
CA LYS A 388 20.76 4.12 -24.32
C LYS A 388 19.67 4.73 -23.44
N LEU A 389 19.68 4.47 -22.14
CA LEU A 389 18.75 5.10 -21.20
C LEU A 389 18.99 6.61 -21.08
N ILE A 390 20.25 7.04 -21.16
CA ILE A 390 20.63 8.47 -21.07
C ILE A 390 20.45 9.19 -22.42
N ASP A 391 20.74 8.51 -23.53
CA ASP A 391 20.73 9.07 -24.87
C ASP A 391 19.86 8.22 -25.80
N GLU A 392 18.65 8.70 -26.05
CA GLU A 392 17.68 8.05 -26.91
C GLU A 392 18.11 8.00 -28.39
N SER A 393 19.12 8.76 -28.80
CA SER A 393 19.62 8.76 -30.19
C SER A 393 20.50 7.56 -30.54
N LEU A 394 21.01 6.83 -29.54
CA LEU A 394 21.84 5.64 -29.77
C LEU A 394 21.06 4.52 -30.49
N PRO A 395 21.72 3.64 -31.27
CA PRO A 395 21.03 2.57 -32.00
C PRO A 395 20.22 1.63 -31.11
N THR A 396 19.04 1.20 -31.58
CA THR A 396 18.18 0.17 -30.96
C THR A 396 18.23 -1.12 -31.80
N ASN A 397 17.72 -2.23 -31.26
CA ASN A 397 17.52 -3.51 -31.97
C ASN A 397 18.81 -4.24 -32.41
N THR A 398 19.97 -3.86 -31.89
CA THR A 398 21.25 -4.51 -32.23
C THR A 398 21.32 -5.98 -31.81
N LEU A 399 20.53 -6.38 -30.81
CA LEU A 399 20.39 -7.79 -30.38
C LEU A 399 19.31 -8.56 -31.17
N MET A 400 18.49 -7.88 -31.96
CA MET A 400 17.48 -8.50 -32.81
C MET A 400 18.09 -8.82 -34.18
N SER A 401 18.67 -10.02 -34.31
CA SER A 401 19.29 -10.47 -35.57
C SER A 401 18.33 -10.46 -36.77
N ASN A 402 17.02 -10.54 -36.53
CA ASN A 402 15.98 -10.49 -37.55
C ASN A 402 15.41 -9.09 -37.79
N TRP A 403 15.93 -8.02 -37.17
CA TRP A 403 15.40 -6.66 -37.30
C TRP A 403 15.30 -6.22 -38.77
N SER A 404 16.35 -6.48 -39.56
CA SER A 404 16.41 -6.14 -40.99
C SER A 404 15.35 -6.84 -41.84
N SER A 405 14.74 -7.95 -41.36
CA SER A 405 13.65 -8.63 -42.06
C SER A 405 12.37 -7.79 -42.20
N SER A 406 12.30 -6.66 -41.50
CA SER A 406 11.16 -5.73 -41.52
C SER A 406 11.36 -4.49 -42.40
N GLU A 407 12.56 -4.24 -42.94
CA GLU A 407 12.89 -2.98 -43.64
C GLU A 407 11.96 -2.61 -44.80
N ASN A 408 11.39 -3.61 -45.47
CA ASN A 408 10.49 -3.42 -46.61
C ASN A 408 9.01 -3.69 -46.30
N LYS A 409 8.65 -3.90 -45.02
CA LYS A 409 7.26 -4.11 -44.61
C LYS A 409 6.56 -2.76 -44.40
N PRO A 410 5.26 -2.64 -44.67
CA PRO A 410 4.51 -1.43 -44.35
C PRO A 410 4.50 -1.19 -42.84
N VAL A 411 4.64 0.10 -42.45
CA VAL A 411 4.58 0.59 -41.06
C VAL A 411 3.23 1.25 -40.81
#